data_AF-A0A817QCY2-F1
#
_entry.id   AF-A0A817QCY2-F1
#
_cell.length_a   1.000
_cell.length_b   1.000
_cell.length_c   1.000
_cell.angle_alpha   90.00
_cell.angle_beta   90.00
_cell.angle_gamma   90.00
#
_symmetry.space_group_name_H-M   'P 1'
#
loop_
_entity.id
_entity.type
_entity.pdbx_description
1 polymer ?
#
loop_
_entity_poly.entity_id
_entity_poly.type
_entity_poly.pdbx_seq_one_letter_code
_entity_poly.pdbx_strand_id
1 'polypeptide(L)'
;MDSTSDFISCMRPNSIRPYKNGQSMWSLKMAIRYTFNTTQDQHTRESLIAHSINDLCALTMLYIFSFCKKFDFLERNSMDTSTSTSIIHHEYTALPLYLILSDSHGNNLPSTIKTPHYQITTRSISGLQWMNTYNQTLCTQTVLNSPSIPSILSSATRVLFFIGTNSVRSMPVLRIIQQVEAIVNMIRLNHHHHIDHVDKITIAATFPCLKVSSRFPTIDLLLNNINLYNQQLQILSRRLEFSFINFHITPEHLHRDHLHLQHQYNNILHTTIVQYFDAIKAK
;
A
#
# COMPACT_ATOMS: atom_id res chain seq x y z
N MET A 1 -5.74 0.17 62.92
CA MET A 1 -4.99 -1.08 62.97
C MET A 1 -5.81 -2.12 62.23
N ASP A 2 -5.16 -2.78 61.26
CA ASP A 2 -5.59 -3.96 60.48
C ASP A 2 -6.87 -3.85 59.63
N SER A 3 -7.01 -4.42 58.42
CA SER A 3 -6.13 -5.15 57.49
C SER A 3 -6.93 -5.41 56.19
N THR A 4 -6.28 -5.97 55.15
CA THR A 4 -6.79 -6.52 53.86
C THR A 4 -7.02 -5.49 52.72
N SER A 5 -6.23 -5.44 51.62
CA SER A 5 -5.88 -6.45 50.59
C SER A 5 -7.14 -6.89 49.78
N ASP A 6 -7.20 -7.06 48.46
CA ASP A 6 -6.23 -7.32 47.39
C ASP A 6 -6.89 -7.13 46.01
N PHE A 7 -6.04 -6.96 44.98
CA PHE A 7 -6.14 -7.48 43.60
C PHE A 7 -7.51 -7.63 42.91
N ILE A 8 -7.74 -6.80 41.88
CA ILE A 8 -8.46 -7.25 40.67
C ILE A 8 -7.41 -7.57 39.59
N SER A 9 -6.88 -8.79 39.68
CA SER A 9 -6.30 -9.50 38.55
C SER A 9 -7.44 -9.85 37.60
N CYS A 10 -7.45 -9.23 36.42
CA CYS A 10 -8.38 -9.56 35.36
C CYS A 10 -8.04 -10.97 34.83
N MET A 11 -8.68 -11.99 35.40
CA MET A 11 -8.60 -13.38 34.96
C MET A 11 -9.05 -13.47 33.50
N ARG A 12 -8.10 -13.76 32.60
CA ARG A 12 -8.43 -14.37 31.30
C ARG A 12 -8.76 -15.85 31.56
N PRO A 13 -9.96 -16.35 31.21
CA PRO A 13 -10.23 -17.77 31.33
C PRO A 13 -9.42 -18.52 30.28
N ASN A 14 -8.38 -19.23 30.73
CA ASN A 14 -7.58 -20.17 29.92
C ASN A 14 -8.37 -21.41 29.44
N SER A 15 -9.69 -21.45 29.64
CA SER A 15 -10.56 -22.59 29.33
C SER A 15 -11.16 -22.57 27.93
N ILE A 16 -11.01 -21.50 27.14
CA ILE A 16 -11.52 -21.42 25.76
C ILE A 16 -10.40 -21.67 24.74
N ARG A 17 -9.68 -22.78 24.89
CA ARG A 17 -8.86 -23.35 23.80
C ARG A 17 -9.09 -24.86 23.77
N PRO A 18 -9.94 -25.38 22.87
CA PRO A 18 -10.34 -26.78 22.86
C PRO A 18 -9.26 -27.73 22.32
N TYR A 19 -8.04 -27.26 22.05
CA TYR A 19 -7.01 -28.00 21.32
C TYR A 19 -6.18 -28.99 22.16
N LYS A 20 -6.52 -29.25 23.43
CA LYS A 20 -5.64 -30.01 24.33
C LYS A 20 -5.91 -31.51 24.49
N ASN A 21 -6.95 -32.07 23.88
CA ASN A 21 -7.15 -33.53 23.92
C ASN A 21 -6.77 -34.15 22.57
N GLY A 22 -5.61 -34.79 22.55
CA GLY A 22 -4.86 -35.24 21.37
C GLY A 22 -5.47 -36.34 20.50
N GLN A 23 -6.79 -36.45 20.38
CA GLN A 23 -7.43 -37.47 19.52
C GLN A 23 -8.73 -37.04 18.82
N SER A 24 -9.05 -35.75 18.70
CA SER A 24 -10.19 -35.35 17.84
C SER A 24 -9.84 -34.18 16.94
N MET A 25 -9.69 -34.47 15.64
CA MET A 25 -9.67 -33.44 14.62
C MET A 25 -11.11 -32.94 14.47
N TRP A 26 -11.43 -31.84 15.15
CA TRP A 26 -12.70 -31.17 14.95
C TRP A 26 -12.73 -30.58 13.54
N SER A 27 -13.68 -31.01 12.71
CA SER A 27 -13.93 -30.30 11.45
C SER A 27 -14.41 -28.88 11.76
N LEU A 28 -14.05 -27.90 10.93
CA LEU A 28 -14.51 -26.52 11.02
C LEU A 28 -16.05 -26.45 11.16
N LYS A 29 -16.76 -27.35 10.48
CA LYS A 29 -18.21 -27.52 10.55
C LYS A 29 -18.70 -27.86 11.97
N MET A 30 -17.99 -28.72 12.70
CA MET A 30 -18.34 -29.07 14.09
C MET A 30 -18.03 -27.94 15.07
N ALA A 31 -16.90 -27.24 14.88
CA ALA A 31 -16.53 -26.09 15.71
C ALA A 31 -17.58 -24.97 15.59
N ILE A 32 -17.97 -24.61 14.36
CA ILE A 32 -19.03 -23.62 14.10
C ILE A 32 -20.35 -24.07 14.74
N ARG A 33 -20.75 -25.34 14.57
CA ARG A 33 -22.03 -25.85 15.11
C ARG A 33 -22.05 -25.86 16.63
N TYR A 34 -20.94 -26.21 17.29
CA TYR A 34 -20.82 -26.15 18.74
C TYR A 34 -20.86 -24.70 19.25
N THR A 35 -20.12 -23.79 18.64
CA THR A 35 -20.14 -22.36 19.01
C THR A 35 -21.54 -21.77 18.89
N PHE A 36 -22.24 -22.01 17.78
CA PHE A 36 -23.60 -21.52 17.56
C PHE A 36 -24.62 -22.07 18.57
N ASN A 37 -24.42 -23.29 19.07
CA ASN A 37 -25.38 -23.96 19.95
C ASN A 37 -25.09 -23.77 21.46
N THR A 38 -23.88 -23.36 21.85
CA THR A 38 -23.46 -23.33 23.27
C THR A 38 -23.27 -21.93 23.85
N THR A 39 -23.18 -20.89 23.02
CA THR A 39 -22.98 -19.52 23.52
C THR A 39 -24.28 -18.71 23.42
N GLN A 40 -24.87 -18.39 24.57
CA GLN A 40 -26.03 -17.50 24.66
C GLN A 40 -25.66 -16.02 24.41
N ASP A 41 -24.39 -15.67 24.55
CA ASP A 41 -23.89 -14.32 24.32
C ASP A 41 -23.53 -14.08 22.84
N GLN A 42 -24.24 -13.12 22.24
CA GLN A 42 -24.06 -12.72 20.84
C GLN A 42 -22.64 -12.19 20.57
N HIS A 43 -22.06 -11.44 21.50
CA HIS A 43 -20.75 -10.83 21.30
C HIS A 43 -19.65 -11.91 21.21
N THR A 44 -19.70 -12.91 22.08
CA THR A 44 -18.76 -14.04 22.05
C THR A 44 -18.88 -14.82 20.73
N ARG A 45 -20.10 -14.98 20.18
CA ARG A 45 -20.32 -15.64 18.88
C ARG A 45 -19.68 -14.88 17.72
N GLU A 46 -19.90 -13.57 17.65
CA GLU A 46 -19.34 -12.74 16.58
C GLU A 46 -17.81 -12.74 16.60
N SER A 47 -17.21 -12.70 17.79
CA SER A 47 -15.75 -12.76 17.97
C SER A 47 -15.16 -14.09 17.49
N LEU A 48 -15.81 -15.22 17.82
CA LEU A 48 -15.37 -16.55 17.39
C LEU A 48 -15.53 -16.77 15.88
N ILE A 49 -16.59 -16.23 15.26
CA ILE A 49 -16.77 -16.25 13.80
C ILE A 49 -15.66 -15.43 13.12
N ALA A 50 -15.37 -14.23 13.62
CA ALA A 50 -14.32 -13.38 13.08
C ALA A 50 -12.94 -14.06 13.15
N HIS A 51 -12.62 -14.73 14.27
CA HIS A 51 -11.39 -15.53 14.39
C HIS A 51 -11.36 -16.71 13.40
N SER A 52 -12.45 -17.44 13.26
CA SER A 52 -12.52 -18.58 12.34
C SER A 52 -12.33 -18.16 10.87
N ILE A 53 -12.86 -16.99 10.48
CA ILE A 53 -12.66 -16.41 9.15
C ILE A 53 -11.19 -16.02 8.95
N ASN A 54 -10.59 -15.39 9.95
CA ASN A 54 -9.17 -15.01 9.87
C ASN A 54 -8.25 -16.22 9.73
N ASP A 55 -8.51 -17.32 10.46
CA ASP A 55 -7.74 -18.56 10.34
C ASP A 55 -7.89 -19.20 8.95
N LEU A 56 -9.10 -19.20 8.39
CA LEU A 56 -9.36 -19.71 7.03
C LEU A 56 -8.64 -18.87 5.97
N CYS A 57 -8.67 -17.54 6.09
CA CYS A 57 -7.94 -16.63 5.23
C CYS A 57 -6.43 -16.86 5.33
N ALA A 58 -5.89 -17.04 6.54
CA ALA A 58 -4.47 -17.31 6.75
C ALA A 58 -4.01 -18.63 6.11
N LEU A 59 -4.79 -19.70 6.26
CA LEU A 59 -4.52 -20.99 5.60
C LEU A 59 -4.60 -20.89 4.07
N THR A 60 -5.56 -20.15 3.54
CA THR A 60 -5.70 -19.94 2.10
C THR A 60 -4.52 -19.15 1.54
N MET A 61 -4.06 -18.12 2.25
CA MET A 61 -2.87 -17.34 1.88
C MET A 61 -1.59 -18.19 1.91
N LEU A 62 -1.43 -19.05 2.91
CA LEU A 62 -0.34 -20.02 2.99
C LEU A 62 -0.36 -21.01 1.81
N TYR A 63 -1.53 -21.53 1.46
CA TYR A 63 -1.69 -22.44 0.32
C TYR A 63 -1.32 -21.76 -1.01
N ILE A 64 -1.82 -20.55 -1.25
CA ILE A 64 -1.48 -19.75 -2.45
C ILE A 64 0.02 -19.49 -2.50
N PHE A 65 0.64 -19.11 -1.39
CA PHE A 65 2.07 -18.86 -1.32
C PHE A 65 2.91 -20.11 -1.63
N SER A 66 2.52 -21.28 -1.09
CA SER A 66 3.16 -22.56 -1.39
C SER A 66 2.99 -22.98 -2.85
N PHE A 67 1.82 -22.72 -3.44
CA PHE A 67 1.55 -23.02 -4.85
C PHE A 67 2.40 -22.16 -5.79
N CYS A 68 2.47 -20.85 -5.54
CA CYS A 68 3.29 -19.93 -6.34
C CYS A 68 4.78 -20.30 -6.28
N LYS A 69 5.32 -20.63 -5.10
CA LYS A 69 6.72 -21.07 -4.99
C LYS A 69 7.05 -22.36 -5.74
N LYS A 70 6.07 -23.26 -5.89
CA LYS A 70 6.27 -24.52 -6.62
C LYS A 70 6.33 -24.29 -8.13
N PHE A 71 5.64 -23.26 -8.63
CA PHE A 71 5.70 -22.86 -10.04
C PHE A 71 7.06 -22.24 -10.40
N ASP A 72 7.60 -21.36 -9.55
CA ASP A 72 8.93 -20.75 -9.74
C ASP A 72 10.07 -21.79 -9.74
N PHE A 73 9.87 -22.95 -9.09
CA PHE A 73 10.84 -24.04 -9.05
C PHE A 73 10.81 -24.92 -10.31
N LEU A 74 9.65 -25.04 -10.97
CA LEU A 74 9.50 -25.89 -12.17
C LEU A 74 10.03 -25.20 -13.43
N GLU A 75 9.95 -23.87 -13.54
CA GLU A 75 10.52 -23.13 -14.68
C GLU A 75 12.06 -23.15 -14.71
N ARG A 76 12.73 -23.32 -13.56
CA ARG A 76 14.21 -23.30 -13.51
C ARG A 76 14.89 -24.61 -13.93
N ASN A 77 14.16 -25.71 -14.04
CA ASN A 77 14.75 -27.03 -14.28
C ASN A 77 14.51 -27.58 -15.70
N SER A 78 14.02 -26.76 -16.64
CA SER A 78 13.58 -27.21 -17.97
C SER A 78 14.48 -26.79 -19.15
N MET A 79 15.74 -26.40 -18.92
CA MET A 79 16.62 -26.00 -20.03
C MET A 79 18.06 -26.45 -19.79
N ASP A 80 18.36 -27.67 -20.21
CA ASP A 80 19.71 -28.08 -20.60
C ASP A 80 19.62 -29.04 -21.79
N THR A 81 19.85 -28.51 -22.99
CA THR A 81 20.26 -29.31 -24.15
C THR A 81 21.18 -28.46 -25.00
N SER A 82 22.47 -28.75 -24.84
CA SER A 82 23.60 -28.04 -25.42
C SER A 82 23.73 -28.32 -26.91
N THR A 83 23.55 -27.28 -27.72
CA THR A 83 24.07 -27.22 -29.09
C THR A 83 24.96 -25.99 -29.20
N SER A 84 26.24 -26.24 -29.49
CA SER A 84 27.27 -25.20 -29.63
C SER A 84 27.09 -24.47 -30.96
N THR A 85 26.21 -23.47 -30.96
CA THR A 85 26.18 -22.39 -31.94
C THR A 85 26.83 -21.17 -31.32
N SER A 86 27.73 -20.52 -32.04
CA SER A 86 28.40 -19.27 -31.67
C SER A 86 27.39 -18.26 -31.10
N ILE A 87 27.37 -18.12 -29.77
CA ILE A 87 26.42 -17.28 -29.04
C ILE A 87 26.86 -15.83 -29.24
N ILE A 88 26.16 -15.13 -30.13
CA ILE A 88 26.16 -13.66 -30.11
C ILE A 88 25.57 -13.31 -28.73
N HIS A 89 26.42 -12.86 -27.81
CA HIS A 89 25.98 -12.29 -26.55
C HIS A 89 25.20 -11.01 -26.85
N HIS A 90 23.90 -11.15 -27.11
CA HIS A 90 22.98 -10.04 -27.00
C HIS A 90 23.02 -9.62 -25.54
N GLU A 91 23.70 -8.50 -25.25
CA GLU A 91 23.54 -7.78 -23.99
C GLU A 91 22.07 -7.39 -23.88
N TYR A 92 21.30 -8.21 -23.16
CA TYR A 92 19.97 -7.83 -22.73
C TYR A 92 20.14 -6.74 -21.68
N THR A 93 20.14 -5.49 -22.12
CA THR A 93 20.08 -4.35 -21.22
C THR A 93 18.78 -4.45 -20.42
N ALA A 94 18.90 -4.46 -19.09
CA ALA A 94 17.75 -4.53 -18.22
C ALA A 94 16.84 -3.32 -18.49
N LEU A 95 15.53 -3.56 -18.63
CA LEU A 95 14.57 -2.49 -18.85
C LEU A 95 14.57 -1.52 -17.66
N PRO A 96 14.52 -0.19 -17.90
CA PRO A 96 14.31 0.79 -16.84
C PRO A 96 13.12 0.43 -15.96
N LEU A 97 13.32 0.50 -14.64
CA LEU A 97 12.30 0.20 -13.65
C LEU A 97 11.70 1.49 -13.10
N TYR A 98 10.38 1.61 -13.09
CA TYR A 98 9.64 2.70 -12.46
C TYR A 98 8.87 2.14 -11.25
N LEU A 99 8.93 2.85 -10.13
CA LEU A 99 8.19 2.49 -8.93
C LEU A 99 6.98 3.42 -8.78
N ILE A 100 5.80 2.86 -8.52
CA ILE A 100 4.65 3.59 -8.01
C ILE A 100 4.46 3.20 -6.54
N LEU A 101 4.51 4.17 -5.63
CA LEU A 101 4.12 3.98 -4.23
C LEU A 101 2.80 4.73 -3.98
N SER A 102 1.76 4.00 -3.61
CA SER A 102 0.40 4.51 -3.54
C SER A 102 -0.28 4.19 -2.22
N ASP A 103 -1.28 5.00 -1.86
CA ASP A 103 -2.33 4.57 -0.93
C ASP A 103 -3.36 3.63 -1.60
N SER A 104 -4.57 3.50 -1.04
CA SER A 104 -5.63 2.62 -1.55
C SER A 104 -6.07 2.91 -2.99
N HIS A 105 -5.82 4.10 -3.52
CA HIS A 105 -6.17 4.42 -4.90
C HIS A 105 -5.40 3.58 -5.94
N GLY A 106 -4.19 3.15 -5.61
CA GLY A 106 -3.36 2.30 -6.46
C GLY A 106 -3.71 0.81 -6.37
N ASN A 107 -4.67 0.40 -5.53
CA ASN A 107 -5.04 -1.01 -5.38
C ASN A 107 -5.64 -1.61 -6.66
N ASN A 108 -6.19 -0.76 -7.53
CA ASN A 108 -6.76 -1.18 -8.81
C ASN A 108 -5.73 -1.19 -9.96
N LEU A 109 -4.50 -0.77 -9.71
CA LEU A 109 -3.42 -0.86 -10.70
C LEU A 109 -2.80 -2.26 -10.66
N PRO A 110 -2.39 -2.82 -11.80
CA PRO A 110 -1.58 -4.03 -11.82
C PRO A 110 -0.32 -3.86 -10.97
N SER A 111 0.06 -4.91 -10.23
CA SER A 111 1.28 -4.93 -9.43
C SER A 111 2.54 -4.76 -10.28
N THR A 112 2.48 -5.18 -11.55
CA THR A 112 3.53 -4.96 -12.53
C THR A 112 2.92 -4.68 -13.90
N ILE A 113 3.42 -3.65 -14.58
CA ILE A 113 3.11 -3.34 -15.97
C ILE A 113 4.42 -3.42 -16.76
N LYS A 114 4.48 -4.26 -17.79
CA LYS A 114 5.65 -4.38 -18.65
C LYS A 114 5.33 -3.81 -20.03
N THR A 115 6.20 -2.94 -20.51
CA THR A 115 6.21 -2.47 -21.91
C THR A 115 7.51 -2.94 -22.58
N PRO A 116 7.65 -2.79 -23.90
CA PRO A 116 8.93 -3.03 -24.58
C PRO A 116 10.07 -2.11 -24.12
N HIS A 117 9.79 -1.07 -23.33
CA HIS A 117 10.72 0.00 -23.02
C HIS A 117 11.01 0.20 -21.54
N TYR A 118 10.11 -0.25 -20.66
CA TYR A 118 10.26 -0.09 -19.22
C TYR A 118 9.35 -1.08 -18.49
N GLN A 119 9.58 -1.21 -17.20
CA GLN A 119 8.71 -1.92 -16.28
C GLN A 119 8.23 -0.97 -15.19
N ILE A 120 6.94 -1.00 -14.87
CA ILE A 120 6.38 -0.34 -13.69
C ILE A 120 6.12 -1.40 -12.63
N THR A 121 6.58 -1.16 -11.41
CA THR A 121 6.20 -1.93 -10.21
C THR A 121 5.34 -1.06 -9.30
N THR A 122 4.14 -1.53 -8.97
CA THR A 122 3.21 -0.81 -8.10
C THR A 122 3.22 -1.41 -6.69
N ARG A 123 3.33 -0.56 -5.68
CA ARG A 123 3.17 -0.89 -4.26
C ARG A 123 2.06 -0.01 -3.68
N SER A 124 0.94 -0.64 -3.34
CA SER A 124 -0.24 0.06 -2.84
C SER A 124 -0.53 -0.36 -1.40
N ILE A 125 -0.66 0.59 -0.50
CA ILE A 125 -0.87 0.37 0.93
C ILE A 125 -2.11 1.17 1.37
N SER A 126 -3.23 0.49 1.63
CA SER A 126 -4.47 1.14 2.05
C SER A 126 -4.29 1.96 3.32
N GLY A 127 -4.65 3.25 3.28
CA GLY A 127 -4.51 4.16 4.42
C GLY A 127 -3.13 4.82 4.55
N LEU A 128 -2.21 4.60 3.60
CA LEU A 128 -0.90 5.24 3.59
C LEU A 128 -1.01 6.77 3.67
N GLN A 129 -0.17 7.35 4.53
CA GLN A 129 -0.04 8.78 4.78
C GLN A 129 1.44 9.14 4.72
N TRP A 130 1.74 10.39 4.35
CA TRP A 130 3.10 10.93 4.39
C TRP A 130 3.79 10.66 5.73
N MET A 131 3.09 10.96 6.84
CA MET A 131 3.44 10.52 8.18
C MET A 131 2.20 10.04 8.93
N ASN A 132 2.34 8.93 9.66
CA ASN A 132 1.31 8.42 10.55
C ASN A 132 1.93 8.10 11.92
N THR A 133 1.63 8.94 12.91
CA THR A 133 2.19 8.81 14.27
C THR A 133 1.62 7.63 15.05
N TYR A 134 0.44 7.14 14.67
CA TYR A 134 -0.28 6.08 15.38
C TYR A 134 0.02 4.69 14.81
N ASN A 135 0.23 4.61 13.49
CA ASN A 135 0.53 3.37 12.81
C ASN A 135 1.69 3.56 11.82
N GLN A 136 2.88 3.15 12.26
CA GLN A 136 4.11 3.25 11.47
C GLN A 136 4.06 2.45 10.15
N THR A 137 3.22 1.42 10.04
CA THR A 137 3.06 0.68 8.77
C THR A 137 2.33 1.48 7.69
N LEU A 138 1.61 2.54 8.08
CA LEU A 138 0.91 3.47 7.20
C LEU A 138 1.66 4.79 7.04
N CYS A 139 2.93 4.85 7.46
CA CYS A 139 3.80 6.01 7.34
C CYS A 139 4.73 5.83 6.13
N THR A 140 4.69 6.76 5.16
CA THR A 140 5.53 6.69 3.96
C THR A 140 7.02 6.61 4.28
N GLN A 141 7.50 7.38 5.27
CA GLN A 141 8.91 7.33 5.68
C GLN A 141 9.32 5.92 6.15
N THR A 142 8.50 5.28 6.99
CA THR A 142 8.77 3.93 7.49
C THR A 142 8.71 2.90 6.36
N VAL A 143 7.76 3.04 5.43
CA VAL A 143 7.66 2.17 4.25
C VAL A 143 8.90 2.29 3.36
N LEU A 144 9.37 3.51 3.09
CA LEU A 144 10.59 3.74 2.31
C LEU A 144 11.83 3.13 2.95
N ASN A 145 11.90 3.10 4.28
CA ASN A 145 13.00 2.48 5.04
C ASN A 145 12.80 0.97 5.29
N SER A 146 11.68 0.37 4.88
CA SER A 146 11.41 -1.05 5.10
C SER A 146 12.24 -1.92 4.14
N PRO A 147 12.78 -3.10 4.52
CA PRO A 147 13.78 -3.81 3.71
C PRO A 147 13.41 -4.09 2.24
N SER A 148 12.13 -4.21 1.90
CA SER A 148 11.65 -4.53 0.55
C SER A 148 11.65 -3.34 -0.40
N ILE A 149 11.59 -2.10 0.11
CA ILE A 149 11.46 -0.89 -0.71
C ILE A 149 12.81 -0.32 -1.17
N PRO A 150 13.87 -0.21 -0.34
CA PRO A 150 15.20 0.21 -0.76
C PRO A 150 15.77 -0.61 -1.90
N SER A 151 15.53 -1.93 -1.93
CA SER A 151 15.98 -2.79 -3.05
C SER A 151 15.28 -2.45 -4.37
N ILE A 152 14.01 -2.05 -4.33
CA ILE A 152 13.27 -1.62 -5.51
C ILE A 152 13.71 -0.20 -5.89
N LEU A 153 13.85 0.70 -4.92
CA LEU A 153 14.32 2.07 -5.14
C LEU A 153 15.74 2.10 -5.72
N SER A 154 16.65 1.25 -5.25
CA SER A 154 18.03 1.21 -5.74
C SER A 154 18.13 0.80 -7.20
N SER A 155 17.12 0.09 -7.73
CA SER A 155 17.03 -0.28 -9.15
C SER A 155 16.07 0.61 -9.95
N ALA A 156 15.21 1.37 -9.29
CA ALA A 156 14.25 2.24 -9.93
C ALA A 156 14.94 3.47 -10.56
N THR A 157 14.64 3.72 -11.82
CA THR A 157 15.03 4.94 -12.52
C THR A 157 14.10 6.10 -12.18
N ARG A 158 12.84 5.84 -11.80
CA ARG A 158 11.86 6.87 -11.44
C ARG A 158 10.90 6.36 -10.36
N VAL A 159 10.38 7.28 -9.55
CA VAL A 159 9.39 7.00 -8.51
C VAL A 159 8.22 7.97 -8.63
N LEU A 160 7.00 7.42 -8.66
CA LEU A 160 5.75 8.16 -8.60
C LEU A 160 5.06 7.91 -7.27
N PHE A 161 4.81 8.97 -6.51
CA PHE A 161 4.04 8.93 -5.27
C PHE A 161 2.57 9.27 -5.54
N PHE A 162 1.70 8.32 -5.21
CA PHE A 162 0.26 8.43 -5.26
C PHE A 162 -0.31 8.44 -3.84
N ILE A 163 0.06 9.49 -3.08
CA ILE A 163 -0.18 9.59 -1.63
C ILE A 163 -0.66 11.01 -1.32
N GLY A 164 -1.66 11.11 -0.45
CA GLY A 164 -2.04 12.40 0.12
C GLY A 164 -3.46 12.43 0.67
N THR A 165 -4.38 11.66 0.08
CA THR A 165 -5.80 11.65 0.46
C THR A 165 -6.01 11.40 1.96
N ASN A 166 -5.30 10.43 2.56
CA ASN A 166 -5.39 10.16 3.99
C ASN A 166 -4.71 11.25 4.85
N SER A 167 -3.64 11.89 4.36
CA SER A 167 -2.93 12.96 5.06
C SER A 167 -3.76 14.24 5.10
N VAL A 168 -4.29 14.69 3.95
CA VAL A 168 -5.09 15.94 3.86
C VAL A 168 -6.40 15.86 4.62
N ARG A 169 -6.96 14.66 4.82
CA ARG A 169 -8.14 14.45 5.67
C ARG A 169 -7.83 14.53 7.16
N SER A 170 -6.59 14.30 7.57
CA SER A 170 -6.21 14.18 8.99
C SER A 170 -5.28 15.27 9.48
N MET A 171 -4.74 16.12 8.60
CA MET A 171 -3.70 17.09 8.95
C MET A 171 -3.81 18.41 8.16
N PRO A 172 -3.48 19.57 8.78
CA PRO A 172 -3.35 20.83 8.05
C PRO A 172 -2.22 20.78 7.03
N VAL A 173 -2.45 21.39 5.86
CA VAL A 173 -1.51 21.44 4.72
C VAL A 173 -0.06 21.75 5.11
N LEU A 174 0.19 22.76 5.95
CA LEU A 174 1.54 23.20 6.27
C LEU A 174 2.41 22.06 6.81
N ARG A 175 1.84 21.24 7.70
CA ARG A 175 2.56 20.09 8.27
C ARG A 175 2.78 18.99 7.23
N ILE A 176 1.83 18.76 6.33
CA ILE A 176 1.98 17.76 5.26
C ILE A 176 3.11 18.18 4.32
N ILE A 177 3.19 19.46 3.94
CA ILE A 177 4.23 19.98 3.04
C ILE A 177 5.63 19.83 3.66
N GLN A 178 5.78 20.10 4.96
CA GLN A 178 7.04 19.85 5.68
C GLN A 178 7.44 18.36 5.66
N GLN A 179 6.46 17.45 5.74
CA GLN A 179 6.71 16.01 5.67
C GLN A 179 7.14 15.57 4.27
N VAL A 180 6.47 16.09 3.23
CA VAL A 180 6.84 15.82 1.84
C VAL A 180 8.27 16.30 1.57
N GLU A 181 8.61 17.52 2.01
CA GLU A 181 9.97 18.06 1.90
C GLU A 181 11.00 17.15 2.59
N ALA A 182 10.74 16.73 3.83
CA ALA A 182 11.63 15.83 4.56
C ALA A 182 11.81 14.49 3.84
N ILE A 183 10.74 13.93 3.28
CA ILE A 183 10.79 12.65 2.54
C ILE A 183 11.57 12.79 1.23
N VAL A 184 11.36 13.85 0.46
CA VAL A 184 12.11 14.11 -0.78
C VAL A 184 13.60 14.25 -0.47
N ASN A 185 13.96 15.04 0.54
CA ASN A 185 15.36 15.20 0.96
C ASN A 185 15.96 13.88 1.46
N MET A 186 15.19 13.10 2.23
CA MET A 186 15.63 11.79 2.71
C MET A 186 15.89 10.81 1.56
N ILE A 187 15.03 10.77 0.54
CA ILE A 187 15.24 9.92 -0.64
C ILE A 187 16.55 10.29 -1.35
N ARG A 188 16.78 11.59 -1.58
CA ARG A 188 18.01 12.07 -2.23
C ARG A 188 19.27 11.76 -1.43
N LEU A 189 19.23 11.91 -0.10
CA LEU A 189 20.37 11.65 0.77
C LEU A 189 20.67 10.15 0.89
N ASN A 190 19.65 9.29 0.95
CA ASN A 190 19.81 7.87 1.25
C ASN A 190 19.93 6.98 0.01
N HIS A 191 19.34 7.36 -1.12
CA HIS A 191 19.17 6.49 -2.29
C HIS A 191 19.93 6.98 -3.51
N HIS A 192 21.26 7.16 -3.36
CA HIS A 192 22.29 7.35 -4.39
C HIS A 192 22.00 8.43 -5.47
N HIS A 193 23.06 8.90 -6.13
CA HIS A 193 22.98 10.00 -7.13
C HIS A 193 22.03 9.73 -8.32
N HIS A 194 21.52 8.50 -8.52
CA HIS A 194 20.70 8.16 -9.68
C HIS A 194 19.25 8.66 -9.61
N ILE A 195 18.71 8.95 -8.42
CA ILE A 195 17.36 9.52 -8.24
C ILE A 195 17.41 11.02 -7.85
N ASP A 196 18.59 11.64 -7.84
CA ASP A 196 18.74 13.04 -7.41
C ASP A 196 18.14 14.03 -8.43
N HIS A 197 18.09 13.65 -9.70
CA HIS A 197 17.65 14.51 -10.80
C HIS A 197 16.14 14.84 -10.77
N VAL A 198 15.80 16.03 -11.30
CA VAL A 198 14.50 16.72 -11.18
C VAL A 198 13.27 15.91 -11.61
N ASP A 199 13.48 14.97 -12.52
CA ASP A 199 12.45 14.19 -13.16
C ASP A 199 12.30 12.79 -12.55
N LYS A 200 13.16 12.41 -11.61
CA LYS A 200 13.22 11.05 -11.04
C LYS A 200 12.20 10.85 -9.93
N ILE A 201 11.87 11.90 -9.19
CA ILE A 201 10.80 11.90 -8.19
C ILE A 201 9.59 12.62 -8.77
N THR A 202 8.44 11.96 -8.78
CA THR A 202 7.16 12.54 -9.17
C THR A 202 6.17 12.41 -8.02
N ILE A 203 5.45 13.48 -7.68
CA ILE A 203 4.36 13.44 -6.71
C ILE A 203 3.07 13.87 -7.40
N ALA A 204 2.05 13.03 -7.31
CA ALA A 204 0.73 13.34 -7.85
C ALA A 204 -0.04 14.30 -6.93
N ALA A 205 -0.86 15.16 -7.53
CA ALA A 205 -1.88 15.90 -6.82
C ALA A 205 -2.80 14.92 -6.07
N THR A 206 -3.22 15.30 -4.86
CA THR A 206 -4.24 14.53 -4.13
C THR A 206 -5.56 14.59 -4.89
N PHE A 207 -6.20 13.44 -5.05
CA PHE A 207 -7.54 13.34 -5.62
C PHE A 207 -8.57 14.12 -4.79
N PRO A 208 -9.67 14.56 -5.42
CA PRO A 208 -10.78 15.13 -4.67
C PRO A 208 -11.27 14.12 -3.63
N CYS A 209 -11.66 14.63 -2.47
CA CYS A 209 -12.26 13.84 -1.40
C CYS A 209 -13.33 14.67 -0.72
N LEU A 210 -14.56 14.15 -0.65
CA LEU A 210 -15.68 14.79 0.04
C LEU A 210 -16.04 14.06 1.35
N LYS A 211 -15.30 13.00 1.70
CA LYS A 211 -15.45 12.31 2.98
C LYS A 211 -14.78 13.10 4.11
N VAL A 212 -15.58 13.90 4.82
CA VAL A 212 -15.17 14.72 5.98
C VAL A 212 -14.48 13.90 7.08
N SER A 213 -13.86 14.60 8.03
CA SER A 213 -13.23 14.03 9.22
C SER A 213 -13.51 14.89 10.44
N SER A 214 -13.16 14.42 11.64
CA SER A 214 -13.27 15.24 12.85
C SER A 214 -12.46 16.53 12.79
N ARG A 215 -11.36 16.56 12.02
CA ARG A 215 -10.52 17.75 11.85
C ARG A 215 -11.07 18.71 10.79
N PHE A 216 -11.69 18.18 9.74
CA PHE A 216 -12.32 18.97 8.67
C PHE A 216 -13.79 18.56 8.60
N PRO A 217 -14.65 19.14 9.47
CA PRO A 217 -16.02 18.66 9.67
C PRO A 217 -16.97 19.01 8.53
N THR A 218 -16.58 19.91 7.62
CA THR A 218 -17.37 20.29 6.45
C THR A 218 -16.60 20.01 5.16
N ILE A 219 -17.35 19.81 4.07
CA ILE A 219 -16.78 19.58 2.74
C ILE A 219 -15.94 20.79 2.32
N ASP A 220 -16.41 22.01 2.56
CA ASP A 220 -15.69 23.23 2.19
C ASP A 220 -14.32 23.36 2.88
N LEU A 221 -14.25 23.04 4.19
CA LEU A 221 -13.00 23.07 4.93
C LEU A 221 -12.02 22.01 4.42
N LEU A 222 -12.52 20.81 4.07
CA LEU A 222 -11.70 19.74 3.52
C LEU A 222 -11.21 20.10 2.11
N LEU A 223 -12.08 20.56 1.22
CA LEU A 223 -11.73 20.99 -0.13
C LEU A 223 -10.74 22.15 -0.12
N ASN A 224 -10.92 23.12 0.77
CA ASN A 224 -9.95 24.20 0.96
C ASN A 224 -8.57 23.65 1.36
N ASN A 225 -8.51 22.70 2.30
CA ASN A 225 -7.24 22.07 2.69
C ASN A 225 -6.59 21.28 1.53
N ILE A 226 -7.39 20.56 0.73
CA ILE A 226 -6.91 19.83 -0.46
C ILE A 226 -6.36 20.79 -1.52
N ASN A 227 -7.08 21.88 -1.81
CA ASN A 227 -6.66 22.88 -2.78
C ASN A 227 -5.36 23.56 -2.35
N LEU A 228 -5.27 23.97 -1.08
CA LEU A 228 -4.04 24.52 -0.51
C LEU A 228 -2.89 23.50 -0.57
N TYR A 229 -3.16 22.22 -0.29
CA TYR A 229 -2.14 21.17 -0.41
C TYR A 229 -1.61 21.06 -1.83
N ASN A 230 -2.47 20.95 -2.83
CA ASN A 230 -2.06 20.81 -4.22
C ASN A 230 -1.30 22.06 -4.72
N GLN A 231 -1.72 23.26 -4.33
CA GLN A 231 -1.01 24.51 -4.64
C GLN A 231 0.39 24.55 -4.00
N GLN A 232 0.48 24.26 -2.70
CA GLN A 232 1.76 24.27 -1.98
C GLN A 232 2.68 23.15 -2.45
N LEU A 233 2.14 21.99 -2.82
CA LEU A 233 2.92 20.89 -3.40
C LEU A 233 3.53 21.29 -4.75
N GLN A 234 2.79 22.02 -5.60
CA GLN A 234 3.31 22.55 -6.86
C GLN A 234 4.40 23.60 -6.63
N ILE A 235 4.27 24.47 -5.62
CA ILE A 235 5.33 25.41 -5.24
C ILE A 235 6.57 24.65 -4.74
N LEU A 236 6.35 23.65 -3.88
CA LEU A 236 7.42 22.80 -3.35
C LEU A 236 8.14 22.04 -4.47
N SER A 237 7.42 21.57 -5.49
CA SER A 237 7.99 20.83 -6.61
C SER A 237 8.96 21.67 -7.43
N ARG A 238 8.69 22.98 -7.57
CA ARG A 238 9.62 23.91 -8.22
C ARG A 238 10.83 24.18 -7.33
N ARG A 239 10.61 24.40 -6.03
CA ARG A 239 11.67 24.71 -5.07
C ARG A 239 12.65 23.56 -4.86
N LEU A 240 12.14 22.35 -4.74
CA LEU A 240 12.94 21.14 -4.54
C LEU A 240 13.20 20.41 -5.87
N GLU A 241 12.83 20.99 -7.00
CA GLU A 241 13.03 20.38 -8.32
C GLU A 241 12.58 18.91 -8.36
N PHE A 242 11.29 18.64 -8.17
CA PHE A 242 10.70 17.34 -8.47
C PHE A 242 9.48 17.53 -9.38
N SER A 243 9.04 16.46 -10.04
CA SER A 243 7.90 16.51 -10.96
C SER A 243 6.57 16.50 -10.20
N PHE A 244 5.68 17.42 -10.55
CA PHE A 244 4.30 17.45 -10.06
C PHE A 244 3.34 17.09 -11.18
N ILE A 245 2.42 16.16 -10.93
CA ILE A 245 1.43 15.72 -11.91
C ILE A 245 0.00 15.81 -11.36
N ASN A 246 -0.94 16.26 -12.19
CA ASN A 246 -2.36 16.17 -11.91
C ASN A 246 -3.00 15.22 -12.92
N PHE A 247 -3.59 14.13 -12.46
CA PHE A 247 -4.30 13.16 -13.31
C PHE A 247 -5.73 13.57 -13.66
N HIS A 248 -6.13 14.81 -13.33
CA HIS A 248 -7.42 15.40 -13.68
C HIS A 248 -8.64 14.59 -13.20
N ILE A 249 -8.50 13.92 -12.05
CA ILE A 249 -9.63 13.26 -11.39
C ILE A 249 -10.51 14.33 -10.73
N THR A 250 -11.81 14.33 -11.07
CA THR A 250 -12.82 15.24 -10.53
C THR A 250 -13.77 14.51 -9.56
N PRO A 251 -14.58 15.24 -8.76
CA PRO A 251 -15.50 14.63 -7.80
C PRO A 251 -16.51 13.64 -8.40
N GLU A 252 -16.88 13.81 -9.67
CA GLU A 252 -17.80 12.94 -10.40
C GLU A 252 -17.22 11.53 -10.63
N HIS A 253 -15.88 11.40 -10.56
CA HIS A 253 -15.19 10.12 -10.65
C HIS A 253 -15.18 9.33 -9.34
N LEU A 254 -15.66 9.91 -8.23
CA LEU A 254 -15.61 9.29 -6.92
C LEU A 254 -16.76 8.31 -6.67
N HIS A 255 -16.46 7.23 -5.96
CA HIS A 255 -17.41 6.27 -5.45
C HIS A 255 -18.35 6.91 -4.43
N ARG A 256 -19.41 6.19 -4.06
CA ARG A 256 -20.42 6.63 -3.08
C ARG A 256 -19.86 6.92 -1.69
N ASP A 257 -18.65 6.46 -1.40
CA ASP A 257 -17.97 6.79 -0.14
C ASP A 257 -17.26 8.17 -0.18
N HIS A 258 -17.36 8.85 -1.33
CA HIS A 258 -16.79 10.15 -1.62
C HIS A 258 -15.28 10.25 -1.36
N LEU A 259 -14.59 9.12 -1.47
CA LEU A 259 -13.17 9.00 -1.18
C LEU A 259 -12.44 8.26 -2.30
N HIS A 260 -12.91 7.07 -2.66
CA HIS A 260 -12.22 6.23 -3.65
C HIS A 260 -12.75 6.50 -5.06
N LEU A 261 -11.99 6.12 -6.08
CA LEU A 261 -12.47 6.17 -7.47
C LEU A 261 -13.57 5.12 -7.69
N GLN A 262 -14.57 5.44 -8.52
CA GLN A 262 -15.50 4.41 -9.02
C GLN A 262 -14.75 3.42 -9.90
N HIS A 263 -15.14 2.15 -9.83
CA HIS A 263 -14.46 1.09 -10.57
C HIS A 263 -14.37 1.36 -12.08
N GLN A 264 -15.41 1.93 -12.67
CA GLN A 264 -15.46 2.27 -14.09
C GLN A 264 -14.39 3.29 -14.55
N TYR A 265 -13.87 4.11 -13.63
CA TYR A 265 -12.84 5.11 -13.92
C TYR A 265 -11.41 4.61 -13.65
N ASN A 266 -11.23 3.38 -13.17
CA ASN A 266 -9.90 2.81 -12.93
C ASN A 266 -9.07 2.71 -14.23
N ASN A 267 -9.72 2.38 -15.36
CA ASN A 267 -9.05 2.33 -16.66
C ASN A 267 -8.50 3.70 -17.08
N ILE A 268 -9.20 4.78 -16.75
CA ILE A 268 -8.73 6.16 -17.02
C ILE A 268 -7.45 6.42 -16.25
N LEU A 269 -7.42 6.10 -14.94
CA LEU A 269 -6.22 6.27 -14.12
C LEU A 269 -5.05 5.44 -14.67
N HIS A 270 -5.29 4.17 -14.99
CA HIS A 270 -4.28 3.29 -15.56
C HIS A 270 -3.70 3.85 -16.88
N THR A 271 -4.56 4.20 -17.84
CA THR A 271 -4.13 4.75 -19.13
C THR A 271 -3.35 6.05 -18.95
N THR A 272 -3.79 6.95 -18.06
CA THR A 272 -3.11 8.24 -17.85
C THR A 272 -1.73 8.04 -17.21
N ILE A 273 -1.57 7.06 -16.31
CA ILE A 273 -0.27 6.70 -15.74
C ILE A 273 0.67 6.15 -16.81
N VAL A 274 0.20 5.25 -17.68
CA VAL A 274 1.01 4.72 -18.78
C VAL A 274 1.43 5.83 -19.73
N GLN A 275 0.49 6.67 -20.16
CA GLN A 275 0.77 7.84 -21.02
C GLN A 275 1.79 8.80 -20.39
N TYR A 276 1.71 9.01 -19.07
CA TYR A 276 2.71 9.80 -18.36
C TYR A 276 4.12 9.20 -18.49
N PHE A 277 4.26 7.90 -18.24
CA PHE A 277 5.56 7.22 -18.34
C PHE A 277 6.09 7.16 -19.78
N ASP A 278 5.21 7.01 -20.77
CA ASP A 278 5.57 7.09 -22.18
C ASP A 278 6.09 8.50 -22.55
N ALA A 279 5.43 9.55 -22.09
CA ALA A 279 5.79 10.94 -22.40
C ALA A 279 7.16 11.35 -21.81
N ILE A 280 7.49 10.87 -20.61
CA ILE A 280 8.79 11.17 -19.98
C ILE A 280 9.94 10.28 -20.49
N LYS A 281 9.62 9.16 -21.17
CA LYS A 281 10.60 8.32 -21.86
C LYS A 281 11.03 8.92 -23.21
N ALA A 282 10.17 9.75 -23.82
CA ALA A 282 10.47 10.44 -25.07
C ALA A 282 11.42 11.64 -24.91
N LYS A 283 11.75 12.03 -23.67
CA LYS A 283 12.67 13.12 -23.33
C LYS A 283 14.03 12.57 -22.93
#